data_AF-A0A3S1NSC1-F1
#
_entry.id   AF-A0A3S1NSC1-F1
#
_cell.length_a   1.000
_cell.length_b   1.000
_cell.length_c   1.000
_cell.angle_alpha   90.00
_cell.angle_beta   90.00
_cell.angle_gamma   90.00
#
_symmetry.space_group_name_H-M   'P 1'
#
loop_
_entity.id
_entity.type
_entity.pdbx_description
1 polymer ?
#
loop_
_entity_poly.entity_id
_entity_poly.type
_entity_poly.pdbx_seq_one_letter_code
_entity_poly.pdbx_strand_id
1 'polypeptide(L)'
;MARGLNIGDEVAIDATIIRRVTDDRISVSIPTYGFPHSVRDSTTKVVKGQTMELIGSVTRVEKDAVTVSLGGPVVTVALDVVRLVTRTVR
;
A
#
# COMPACT_ATOMS: atom_id res chain seq x y z
N MET A 1 0.13 -2.50 20.74
CA MET A 1 1.53 -2.05 20.63
C MET A 1 1.68 -1.36 19.28
N ALA A 2 1.93 -0.05 19.25
CA ALA A 2 2.25 0.64 18.01
C ALA A 2 3.51 -0.02 17.43
N ARG A 3 3.49 -0.45 16.16
CA ARG A 3 4.51 -1.33 15.53
C ARG A 3 5.93 -0.73 15.45
N GLY A 4 6.22 0.39 16.11
CA GLY A 4 7.53 1.03 16.12
C GLY A 4 8.01 1.39 14.71
N LEU A 5 7.08 1.83 13.87
CA LEU A 5 7.34 2.33 12.53
C LEU A 5 7.89 3.75 12.63
N ASN A 6 8.89 4.05 11.82
CA ASN A 6 9.48 5.36 11.67
C ASN A 6 9.26 5.90 10.26
N ILE A 7 9.32 7.22 10.13
CA ILE A 7 9.41 7.87 8.82
C ILE A 7 10.65 7.33 8.10
N GLY A 8 10.47 6.92 6.84
CA GLY A 8 11.51 6.31 6.00
C GLY A 8 11.56 4.78 6.06
N ASP A 9 10.83 4.13 6.98
CA ASP A 9 10.69 2.66 6.93
C ASP A 9 9.93 2.26 5.67
N GLU A 10 10.33 1.15 5.06
CA GLU A 10 9.61 0.55 3.94
C GLU A 10 8.62 -0.49 4.46
N VAL A 11 7.38 -0.38 4.01
CA VAL A 11 6.26 -1.23 4.43
C VAL A 11 5.51 -1.79 3.23
N ALA A 12 4.92 -2.96 3.41
CA ALA A 12 4.03 -3.61 2.47
C ALA A 12 2.58 -3.50 2.96
N ILE A 13 1.67 -3.24 2.03
CA ILE A 13 0.22 -3.27 2.24
C ILE A 13 -0.36 -4.34 1.31
N ASP A 14 -1.14 -5.27 1.87
CA ASP A 14 -1.85 -6.27 1.09
C ASP A 14 -3.12 -5.66 0.49
N ALA A 15 -3.09 -5.38 -0.81
CA ALA A 15 -4.22 -4.85 -1.55
C ALA A 15 -4.89 -5.94 -2.40
N THR A 16 -6.21 -5.86 -2.57
CA THR A 16 -6.98 -6.83 -3.36
C THR A 16 -7.28 -6.29 -4.74
N ILE A 17 -6.98 -7.04 -5.79
CA ILE A 17 -7.29 -6.67 -7.17
C ILE A 17 -8.81 -6.62 -7.37
N ILE A 18 -9.32 -5.48 -7.82
CA ILE A 18 -10.74 -5.31 -8.19
C ILE A 18 -10.93 -5.59 -9.68
N ARG A 19 -10.19 -4.88 -10.55
CA ARG A 19 -10.28 -5.02 -12.02
C ARG A 19 -9.15 -4.28 -12.74
N ARG A 20 -8.92 -4.64 -14.00
CA ARG A 20 -8.13 -3.87 -14.98
C ARG A 20 -8.92 -2.62 -15.41
N VAL A 21 -8.25 -1.46 -15.48
CA VAL A 21 -8.85 -0.16 -15.84
C VAL A 21 -8.35 0.33 -17.19
N THR A 22 -7.04 0.28 -17.41
CA THR A 22 -6.35 0.53 -18.70
C THR A 22 -5.25 -0.49 -18.88
N ASP A 23 -4.61 -0.57 -20.05
CA ASP A 23 -3.53 -1.52 -20.33
C ASP A 23 -2.41 -1.50 -19.28
N ASP A 24 -2.12 -0.34 -18.70
CA ASP A 24 -1.08 -0.14 -17.68
C ASP A 24 -1.62 0.09 -16.26
N ARG A 25 -2.94 0.06 -16.03
CA ARG A 25 -3.55 0.33 -14.73
C ARG A 25 -4.53 -0.72 -14.26
N ILE A 26 -4.44 -1.03 -12.97
CA ILE A 26 -5.42 -1.84 -12.25
C ILE A 26 -5.98 -1.07 -11.07
N SER A 27 -7.24 -1.34 -10.78
CA SER A 27 -7.92 -0.89 -9.59
C SER A 27 -7.77 -1.93 -8.48
N VAL A 28 -7.35 -1.48 -7.32
CA VAL A 28 -7.15 -2.30 -6.12
C VAL A 28 -7.94 -1.73 -4.94
N SER A 29 -8.38 -2.61 -4.06
CA SER A 29 -8.92 -2.26 -2.74
C SER A 29 -7.77 -2.25 -1.75
N ILE A 30 -7.55 -1.12 -1.10
CA ILE A 30 -6.58 -0.98 -0.01
C ILE A 30 -7.35 -1.06 1.31
N PRO A 31 -6.97 -1.95 2.25
CA PRO A 31 -7.62 -2.03 3.54
C PRO A 31 -7.65 -0.67 4.25
N THR A 32 -8.77 -0.35 4.90
CA THR A 32 -9.00 0.89 5.68
C THR A 32 -8.98 2.22 4.90
N TYR A 33 -8.59 2.23 3.62
CA TYR A 33 -8.58 3.44 2.79
C TYR A 33 -9.98 3.86 2.30
N GLY A 34 -10.91 2.91 2.19
CA GLY A 34 -12.33 3.16 1.90
C GLY A 34 -12.68 3.41 0.43
N PHE A 35 -11.70 3.70 -0.43
CA PHE A 35 -11.91 3.92 -1.87
C PHE A 35 -11.00 3.03 -2.72
N PRO A 36 -11.45 2.60 -3.92
CA PRO A 36 -10.56 1.94 -4.87
C PRO A 36 -9.38 2.84 -5.26
N HIS A 37 -8.18 2.27 -5.30
CA HIS A 37 -6.97 2.95 -5.72
C HIS A 37 -6.50 2.43 -7.08
N SER A 38 -5.92 3.29 -7.92
CA SER A 38 -5.39 2.91 -9.24
C SER A 38 -3.87 2.85 -9.20
N VAL A 39 -3.30 1.68 -9.47
CA VAL A 39 -1.85 1.45 -9.46
C VAL A 39 -1.35 1.11 -10.86
N ARG A 40 -0.09 1.46 -11.15
CA ARG A 40 0.57 1.03 -12.38
C ARG A 40 0.89 -0.46 -12.27
N ASP A 41 0.44 -1.21 -13.25
CA ASP A 41 0.77 -2.62 -13.41
C ASP A 41 0.68 -2.94 -14.89
N SER A 42 1.80 -3.32 -15.51
CA SER A 42 1.86 -3.67 -16.94
C SER A 42 1.76 -5.18 -17.17
N THR A 43 1.42 -5.96 -16.14
CA THR A 43 1.33 -7.42 -16.29
C THR A 43 0.11 -7.79 -17.14
N THR A 44 0.28 -8.70 -18.09
CA THR A 44 -0.83 -9.09 -18.98
C THR A 44 -1.92 -9.90 -18.28
N LYS A 45 -1.63 -10.43 -17.08
CA LYS A 45 -2.54 -11.29 -16.31
C LYS A 45 -2.91 -10.64 -15.00
N VAL A 46 -4.18 -10.27 -14.89
CA VAL A 46 -4.78 -9.74 -13.66
C VAL A 46 -5.90 -10.67 -13.25
N VAL A 47 -5.78 -11.25 -12.06
CA VAL A 47 -6.82 -12.10 -11.49
C VAL A 47 -7.58 -11.27 -10.46
N LYS A 48 -8.85 -10.97 -10.75
CA LYS A 48 -9.75 -10.31 -9.80
C LYS A 48 -9.82 -11.12 -8.50
N GLY A 49 -9.73 -10.43 -7.37
CA GLY A 49 -9.75 -11.03 -6.03
C GLY A 49 -8.38 -11.54 -5.54
N GLN A 50 -7.35 -11.54 -6.39
CA GLN A 50 -6.00 -11.88 -5.95
C GLN A 50 -5.42 -10.75 -5.08
N THR A 51 -4.64 -11.12 -4.06
CA THR A 51 -3.87 -10.19 -3.25
C THR A 51 -2.56 -9.82 -3.94
N MET A 52 -2.16 -8.55 -3.81
CA MET A 52 -0.83 -8.05 -4.17
C MET A 52 -0.25 -7.19 -3.07
N GLU A 53 1.07 -7.15 -3.02
CA GLU A 53 1.80 -6.26 -2.11
C GLU A 53 2.02 -4.90 -2.77
N LEU A 54 1.53 -3.85 -2.13
CA LEU A 54 1.91 -2.48 -2.42
C LEU A 54 3.03 -2.09 -1.46
N ILE A 55 4.25 -1.95 -1.98
CA ILE A 55 5.43 -1.59 -1.20
C ILE A 55 5.67 -0.09 -1.33
N GLY A 56 5.94 0.57 -0.19
CA GLY A 56 6.23 2.00 -0.18
C GLY A 56 6.86 2.47 1.12
N SER A 57 7.31 3.72 1.14
CA SER A 57 7.98 4.32 2.28
C SER A 57 7.00 5.09 3.18
N VAL A 58 7.19 4.95 4.49
CA VAL A 58 6.41 5.69 5.49
C VAL A 58 6.79 7.17 5.43
N THR A 59 5.81 8.04 5.23
CA THR A 59 5.99 9.50 5.19
C THR A 59 5.38 10.20 6.40
N ARG A 60 4.38 9.59 7.04
CA ARG A 60 3.75 10.10 8.28
C ARG A 60 3.37 8.94 9.18
N VAL A 61 3.60 9.10 10.49
CA VAL A 61 3.14 8.17 11.51
C VAL A 61 2.22 8.94 12.46
N GLU A 62 1.01 8.42 12.65
CA GLU A 62 0.01 8.93 13.60
C GLU A 62 -0.21 7.89 14.70
N LYS A 63 -1.12 8.19 15.63
CA LYS A 63 -1.42 7.30 16.76
C LYS A 63 -1.92 5.92 16.30
N ASP A 64 -2.85 5.91 15.35
CA ASP A 64 -3.58 4.70 14.92
C ASP A 64 -3.48 4.46 13.39
N ALA A 65 -2.76 5.32 12.68
CA ALA A 65 -2.62 5.28 11.23
C ALA A 65 -1.20 5.61 10.76
N VAL A 66 -0.89 5.21 9.54
CA VAL A 66 0.38 5.51 8.86
C VAL A 66 0.10 5.93 7.42
N THR A 67 0.84 6.94 6.95
CA THR A 67 0.83 7.36 5.55
C THR A 67 2.02 6.78 4.83
N VAL A 68 1.77 6.12 3.70
CA VAL A 68 2.77 5.41 2.88
C VAL A 68 2.79 6.01 1.48
N SER A 69 3.98 6.28 0.96
CA SER A 69 4.21 6.72 -0.42
C SER A 69 4.48 5.52 -1.33
N LEU A 70 3.63 5.31 -2.33
CA LEU A 70 3.70 4.17 -3.26
C LEU A 70 4.38 4.54 -4.60
N GLY A 71 5.40 5.41 -4.57
CA GLY A 71 6.08 5.89 -5.78
C GLY A 71 5.24 6.86 -6.64
N GLY A 72 4.24 7.48 -6.03
CA GLY A 72 3.40 8.50 -6.65
C GLY A 72 2.38 9.03 -5.66
N PRO A 73 1.16 8.47 -5.59
CA PRO A 73 0.19 8.83 -4.57
C PRO A 73 0.63 8.38 -3.17
N VAL A 74 0.15 9.10 -2.17
CA VAL A 74 0.26 8.73 -0.75
C VAL A 74 -1.08 8.16 -0.27
N VAL A 75 -1.03 7.12 0.54
CA VAL A 75 -2.22 6.47 1.12
C VAL A 75 -2.08 6.41 2.63
N THR A 76 -3.14 6.76 3.35
CA THR A 76 -3.20 6.62 4.82
C THR A 76 -4.03 5.39 5.16
N VAL A 77 -3.44 4.50 5.95
CA VAL A 77 -4.03 3.22 6.36
C VAL A 77 -3.81 2.97 7.84
N ALA A 78 -4.58 2.06 8.44
CA ALA A 78 -4.40 1.65 9.82
C ALA A 78 -3.05 0.92 10.04
N LEU A 79 -2.55 0.94 11.27
CA LEU A 79 -1.25 0.34 11.61
C LEU A 79 -1.22 -1.19 11.55
N ASP A 80 -2.37 -1.86 11.67
CA ASP A 80 -2.48 -3.31 11.66
C ASP A 80 -2.41 -3.92 10.26
N VAL A 81 -2.75 -3.14 9.23
CA VAL A 81 -2.74 -3.55 7.82
C VAL A 81 -1.42 -3.32 7.08
N VAL A 82 -0.39 -2.82 7.77
CA VAL A 82 0.96 -2.62 7.21
C VAL A 82 1.99 -3.57 7.79
N ARG A 83 2.78 -4.22 6.94
CA ARG A 83 3.89 -5.08 7.35
C ARG A 83 5.22 -4.38 7.10
N LEU A 84 6.09 -4.33 8.11
CA LEU A 84 7.46 -3.83 7.94
C LEU A 84 8.23 -4.73 6.97
N VAL A 85 8.86 -4.12 5.96
CA VAL A 85 9.74 -4.79 4.99
C VAL A 85 11.18 -4.46 5.33
N THR A 86 11.52 -3.17 5.33
CA THR A 86 12.89 -2.69 5.58
C THR A 86 12.83 -1.55 6.59
N ARG A 87 13.67 -1.60 7.62
CA ARG A 87 13.85 -0.43 8.50
C ARG A 87 14.75 0.58 7.82
N THR A 88 14.39 1.85 7.94
CA THR A 88 15.31 2.92 7.56
C THR A 88 16.56 2.82 8.42
N VAL A 89 17.72 2.85 7.79
CA VAL A 89 19.00 2.88 8.51
C VAL A 89 19.25 4.33 8.89
N ARG A 90 19.31 4.60 10.19
CA ARG A 90 19.72 5.91 10.71
C ARG A 90 21.21 6.13 10.54
#